data_AF-R8BVU8-F1
#
_entry.id   AF-R8BVU8-F1
#
_cell.length_a   1.000
_cell.length_b   1.000
_cell.length_c   1.000
_cell.angle_alpha   90.00
_cell.angle_beta   90.00
_cell.angle_gamma   90.00
#
_symmetry.space_group_name_H-M   'P 1'
#
loop_
_entity.id
_entity.type
_entity.pdbx_description
1 polymer ?
#
loop_
_entity_poly.entity_id
_entity_poly.type
_entity_poly.pdbx_seq_one_letter_code
_entity_poly.pdbx_strand_id
1 'polypeptide(L)'
;MPLDTKRNFWTLKSEDGHSRSHIPPQPLWTFFIRIAQLVLAIIIVGLTGYATDTFGTTTALDGLAFSFFLFAWTLLFLGWLLISTFFFPIAYNYWAHVAAEGLTVVLWLAGWAVLAHNASDLAKAEKYLGSYSGYSDYLPNDVKSEINKTKRAIDCVKAAAGLGALEWLLFIVTLVFFGTSNTYNPE
;
A
#
# COMPACT_ATOMS: atom_id res chain seq x y z
N MET A 1 -31.06 1.30 0.88
CA MET A 1 -30.99 -0.18 0.72
C MET A 1 -30.44 -0.74 2.03
N PRO A 2 -31.18 -1.56 2.78
CA PRO A 2 -30.65 -2.14 4.01
C PRO A 2 -29.59 -3.16 3.60
N LEU A 3 -28.34 -2.95 4.02
CA LEU A 3 -27.26 -3.92 3.84
C LEU A 3 -27.62 -5.17 4.64
N ASP A 4 -27.74 -6.31 3.96
CA ASP A 4 -28.01 -7.61 4.57
C ASP A 4 -26.96 -7.94 5.65
N THR A 5 -27.32 -7.72 6.90
CA THR A 5 -26.47 -7.86 8.10
C THR A 5 -26.16 -9.33 8.45
N LYS A 6 -26.61 -10.30 7.64
CA LYS A 6 -26.50 -11.74 7.93
C LYS A 6 -25.15 -12.38 7.63
N ARG A 7 -24.19 -11.65 7.05
CA ARG A 7 -22.83 -12.17 6.79
C ARG A 7 -21.77 -11.28 7.42
N ASN A 8 -21.66 -11.35 8.74
CA ASN A 8 -20.51 -10.81 9.43
C ASN A 8 -19.37 -11.86 9.39
N PHE A 9 -18.12 -11.40 9.43
CA PHE A 9 -16.98 -12.30 9.34
C PHE A 9 -16.86 -13.21 10.59
N TRP A 10 -17.38 -12.78 11.74
CA TRP A 10 -17.27 -13.49 13.02
C TRP A 10 -18.19 -14.69 13.16
N THR A 11 -19.34 -14.71 12.49
CA THR A 11 -20.28 -15.83 12.52
C THR A 11 -19.69 -17.10 11.91
N LEU A 12 -18.63 -16.99 11.10
CA LEU A 12 -17.89 -18.14 10.58
C LEU A 12 -17.03 -18.82 11.66
N LYS A 13 -16.81 -18.17 12.80
CA LYS A 13 -15.92 -18.61 13.88
C LYS A 13 -16.60 -18.65 15.25
N SER A 14 -17.93 -18.67 15.29
CA SER A 14 -18.70 -18.64 16.54
C SER A 14 -18.51 -19.86 17.44
N GLU A 15 -18.02 -20.98 16.90
CA GLU A 15 -17.88 -22.26 17.60
C GLU A 15 -16.50 -22.49 18.23
N ASP A 16 -15.54 -21.56 18.10
CA ASP A 16 -14.14 -21.76 18.54
C ASP A 16 -13.87 -21.44 20.03
N GLY A 17 -14.92 -21.18 20.82
CA GLY A 17 -14.83 -20.96 22.27
C GLY A 17 -14.25 -19.61 22.69
N HIS A 18 -13.89 -18.72 21.76
CA HIS A 18 -13.37 -17.39 22.08
C HIS A 18 -14.46 -16.31 22.04
N SER A 19 -14.55 -15.51 23.10
CA SER A 19 -15.41 -14.32 23.12
C SER A 19 -14.88 -13.22 22.19
N ARG A 20 -15.76 -12.72 21.31
CA ARG A 20 -15.48 -11.61 20.37
C ARG A 20 -16.54 -10.51 20.44
N SER A 21 -17.27 -10.43 21.54
CA SER A 21 -18.36 -9.45 21.71
C SER A 21 -17.87 -7.99 21.62
N HIS A 22 -16.61 -7.73 21.94
CA HIS A 22 -15.97 -6.41 21.85
C HIS A 22 -15.38 -6.08 20.48
N ILE A 23 -15.38 -7.02 19.53
CA ILE A 23 -14.86 -6.80 18.18
C ILE A 23 -16.03 -6.40 17.27
N PRO A 24 -16.04 -5.20 16.67
CA PRO A 24 -17.13 -4.78 15.82
C PRO A 24 -17.35 -5.75 14.65
N PRO A 25 -18.61 -6.08 14.31
CA PRO A 25 -18.90 -6.93 13.16
C PRO A 25 -18.41 -6.26 11.87
N GLN A 26 -17.64 -7.02 11.08
CA GLN A 26 -17.13 -6.57 9.79
C GLN A 26 -17.79 -7.36 8.65
N PRO A 27 -18.13 -6.71 7.54
CA PRO A 27 -18.68 -7.42 6.37
C PRO A 27 -17.57 -8.24 5.70
N LEU A 28 -17.91 -9.40 5.13
CA LEU A 28 -16.92 -10.32 4.54
C LEU A 28 -16.02 -9.69 3.47
N TRP A 29 -16.51 -8.69 2.74
CA TRP A 29 -15.74 -8.08 1.66
C TRP A 29 -14.50 -7.31 2.15
N THR A 30 -14.48 -6.83 3.40
CA THR A 30 -13.31 -6.12 3.93
C THR A 30 -12.07 -7.00 3.99
N PHE A 31 -12.26 -8.31 4.22
CA PHE A 31 -11.17 -9.28 4.20
C PHE A 31 -10.47 -9.33 2.84
N PHE A 32 -11.22 -9.34 1.74
CA PHE A 32 -10.65 -9.32 0.39
C PHE A 32 -9.91 -8.00 0.11
N ILE A 33 -10.40 -6.88 0.62
CA ILE A 33 -9.70 -5.60 0.52
C ILE A 33 -8.39 -5.61 1.31
N ARG A 34 -8.34 -6.24 2.50
CA ARG A 34 -7.07 -6.40 3.25
C ARG A 34 -6.04 -7.22 2.45
N ILE A 35 -6.48 -8.25 1.75
CA ILE A 35 -5.59 -9.03 0.86
C ILE A 35 -5.10 -8.16 -0.30
N ALA A 36 -6.00 -7.40 -0.94
CA ALA A 36 -5.64 -6.49 -2.01
C ALA A 36 -4.61 -5.44 -1.55
N GLN A 37 -4.81 -4.87 -0.35
CA GLN A 37 -3.88 -3.94 0.29
C GLN A 37 -2.48 -4.54 0.43
N LEU A 38 -2.40 -5.74 1.01
CA LEU A 38 -1.12 -6.45 1.15
C LEU A 38 -0.44 -6.73 -0.20
N VAL A 39 -1.19 -7.19 -1.19
CA VAL A 39 -0.66 -7.49 -2.53
C VAL A 39 -0.14 -6.23 -3.22
N LEU A 40 -0.88 -5.13 -3.16
CA LEU A 40 -0.46 -3.85 -3.72
C LEU A 40 0.79 -3.31 -3.02
N ALA A 41 0.86 -3.39 -1.69
CA ALA A 41 2.06 -3.01 -0.95
C ALA A 41 3.30 -3.83 -1.37
N ILE A 42 3.14 -5.14 -1.63
CA ILE A 42 4.21 -6.01 -2.17
C ILE A 42 4.63 -5.59 -3.58
N ILE A 43 3.66 -5.30 -4.46
CA ILE A 43 3.95 -4.85 -5.83
C ILE A 43 4.71 -3.52 -5.79
N ILE A 44 4.27 -2.57 -4.97
CA ILE A 44 4.88 -1.25 -4.83
C ILE A 44 6.32 -1.40 -4.34
N VAL A 45 6.59 -2.18 -3.29
CA VAL A 45 7.97 -2.36 -2.79
C VAL A 45 8.86 -3.10 -3.81
N GLY A 46 8.30 -4.01 -4.62
CA GLY A 46 9.02 -4.67 -5.71
C GLY A 46 9.41 -3.69 -6.83
N LEU A 47 8.49 -2.81 -7.23
CA LEU A 47 8.75 -1.77 -8.23
C LEU A 47 9.79 -0.76 -7.73
N THR A 48 9.65 -0.28 -6.49
CA THR A 48 10.61 0.67 -5.92
C THR A 48 11.95 0.00 -5.62
N GLY A 49 11.98 -1.29 -5.30
CA GLY A 49 13.22 -2.05 -5.13
C GLY A 49 14.02 -2.18 -6.42
N TYR A 50 13.35 -2.46 -7.55
CA TYR A 50 14.01 -2.44 -8.86
C TYR A 50 14.54 -1.05 -9.23
N ALA A 51 13.76 0.00 -8.92
CA ALA A 51 14.21 1.38 -9.14
C ALA A 51 15.44 1.72 -8.30
N THR A 52 15.46 1.35 -7.01
CA THR A 52 16.61 1.54 -6.12
C THR A 52 17.85 0.81 -6.60
N ASP A 53 17.73 -0.46 -7.05
CA ASP A 53 18.86 -1.20 -7.64
C ASP A 53 19.43 -0.49 -8.87
N THR A 54 18.55 0.08 -9.71
CA THR A 54 18.95 0.71 -10.96
C THR A 54 19.61 2.07 -10.74
N PHE A 55 19.07 2.89 -9.84
CA PHE A 55 19.63 4.22 -9.56
C PHE A 55 20.85 4.18 -8.63
N GLY A 56 21.07 3.08 -7.91
CA GLY A 56 22.16 2.92 -6.97
C GLY A 56 22.11 3.93 -5.81
N THR A 57 23.24 4.14 -5.16
CA THR A 57 23.37 5.06 -4.00
C THR A 57 23.51 6.53 -4.38
N THR A 58 23.64 6.85 -5.67
CA THR A 58 23.95 8.20 -6.15
C THR A 58 22.71 9.09 -6.25
N THR A 59 21.51 8.51 -6.24
CA THR A 59 20.26 9.24 -6.39
C THR A 59 19.42 9.08 -5.12
N ALA A 60 19.49 10.06 -4.22
CA ALA A 60 18.69 10.09 -2.99
C ALA A 60 17.24 10.45 -3.34
N LEU A 61 16.45 9.42 -3.68
CA LEU A 61 15.01 9.55 -3.91
C LEU A 61 14.26 9.09 -2.66
N ASP A 62 13.89 10.04 -1.80
CA ASP A 62 13.31 9.77 -0.47
C ASP A 62 12.07 8.86 -0.53
N GLY A 63 11.24 9.02 -1.57
CA GLY A 63 10.06 8.18 -1.80
C GLY A 63 10.36 6.69 -1.98
N LEU A 64 11.55 6.33 -2.48
CA LEU A 64 11.94 4.92 -2.63
C LEU A 64 12.24 4.29 -1.28
N ALA A 65 12.97 4.96 -0.39
CA ALA A 65 13.22 4.44 0.96
C ALA A 65 11.92 4.40 1.79
N PHE A 66 11.08 5.43 1.63
CA PHE A 66 9.82 5.52 2.35
C PHE A 66 8.84 4.40 1.97
N SER A 67 8.82 3.91 0.72
CA SER A 67 7.96 2.79 0.33
C SER A 67 8.30 1.48 1.06
N PHE A 68 9.57 1.22 1.38
CA PHE A 68 9.96 0.07 2.22
C PHE A 68 9.42 0.19 3.63
N PHE A 69 9.47 1.40 4.20
CA PHE A 69 8.85 1.67 5.50
C PHE A 69 7.33 1.45 5.44
N LEU A 70 6.64 1.95 4.42
CA LEU A 70 5.19 1.76 4.26
C LEU A 70 4.81 0.28 4.11
N PHE A 71 5.61 -0.49 3.38
CA PHE A 71 5.43 -1.94 3.28
C PHE A 71 5.60 -2.62 4.65
N ALA A 72 6.67 -2.31 5.39
CA ALA A 72 6.89 -2.87 6.73
C ALA A 72 5.76 -2.47 7.70
N TRP A 73 5.32 -1.21 7.67
CA TRP A 73 4.18 -0.72 8.45
C TRP A 73 2.89 -1.49 8.10
N THR A 74 2.63 -1.71 6.81
CA THR A 74 1.46 -2.44 6.34
C THR A 74 1.48 -3.90 6.82
N LEU A 75 2.64 -4.56 6.80
CA LEU A 75 2.80 -5.90 7.37
C LEU A 75 2.53 -5.93 8.87
N LEU A 76 3.09 -4.97 9.62
CA LEU A 76 2.88 -4.88 11.07
C LEU A 76 1.40 -4.67 11.40
N PHE A 77 0.75 -3.74 10.69
CA PHE A 77 -0.64 -3.40 10.93
C PHE A 77 -1.59 -4.55 10.56
N LEU A 78 -1.50 -5.07 9.33
CA LEU A 78 -2.36 -6.18 8.89
C LEU A 78 -2.06 -7.48 9.65
N GLY A 79 -0.79 -7.71 10.01
CA GLY A 79 -0.38 -8.84 10.84
C GLY A 79 -0.96 -8.76 12.23
N TRP A 80 -0.89 -7.59 12.88
CA TRP A 80 -1.55 -7.37 14.17
C TRP A 80 -3.06 -7.57 14.07
N LEU A 81 -3.73 -7.05 13.04
CA LEU A 81 -5.16 -7.27 12.82
C LEU A 81 -5.49 -8.76 12.68
N LEU A 82 -4.74 -9.50 11.86
CA LEU A 82 -4.94 -10.94 11.69
C LEU A 82 -4.80 -11.68 13.02
N ILE A 83 -3.72 -11.41 13.76
CA ILE A 83 -3.41 -12.10 15.02
C ILE A 83 -4.45 -11.76 16.10
N SER A 84 -4.69 -10.48 16.32
CA SER A 84 -5.60 -9.97 17.35
C SER A 84 -7.04 -10.39 17.12
N THR A 85 -7.40 -10.77 15.89
CA THR A 85 -8.78 -11.06 15.57
C THR A 85 -9.07 -12.56 15.44
N PHE A 86 -8.12 -13.33 14.90
CA PHE A 86 -8.31 -14.77 14.68
C PHE A 86 -7.77 -15.64 15.81
N PHE A 87 -6.63 -15.27 16.38
CA PHE A 87 -5.87 -16.15 17.28
C PHE A 87 -5.93 -15.66 18.73
N PHE A 88 -5.86 -14.34 18.93
CA PHE A 88 -5.89 -13.74 20.27
C PHE A 88 -6.86 -12.56 20.35
N PRO A 89 -8.20 -12.80 20.35
CA PRO A 89 -9.24 -11.77 20.45
C PRO A 89 -9.06 -10.77 21.60
N ILE A 90 -8.44 -11.20 22.71
CA ILE A 90 -8.14 -10.35 23.86
C ILE A 90 -7.15 -9.21 23.54
N ALA A 91 -6.31 -9.37 22.52
CA ALA A 91 -5.36 -8.36 22.08
C ALA A 91 -6.00 -7.30 21.16
N TYR A 92 -7.26 -7.49 20.75
CA TYR A 92 -7.97 -6.53 19.90
C TYR A 92 -8.44 -5.32 20.70
N ASN A 93 -8.12 -4.12 20.22
CA ASN A 93 -8.60 -2.87 20.78
C ASN A 93 -9.17 -1.98 19.66
N TYR A 94 -10.41 -1.53 19.86
CA TYR A 94 -11.13 -0.70 18.89
C TYR A 94 -10.39 0.62 18.58
N TRP A 95 -9.98 1.35 19.62
CA TRP A 95 -9.28 2.63 19.46
C TRP A 95 -7.92 2.45 18.80
N ALA A 96 -7.20 1.37 19.13
CA ALA A 96 -5.94 1.03 18.47
C ALA A 96 -6.15 0.75 16.97
N HIS A 97 -7.22 0.05 16.58
CA HIS A 97 -7.55 -0.20 15.18
C HIS A 97 -7.84 1.12 14.44
N VAL A 98 -8.73 1.96 14.96
CA VAL A 98 -9.05 3.26 14.32
C VAL A 98 -7.80 4.13 14.19
N ALA A 99 -6.98 4.21 15.25
CA ALA A 99 -5.75 5.01 15.24
C ALA A 99 -4.73 4.48 14.24
N ALA A 100 -4.49 3.17 14.22
CA ALA A 100 -3.55 2.54 13.30
C ALA A 100 -4.02 2.66 11.84
N GLU A 101 -5.31 2.50 11.57
CA GLU A 101 -5.89 2.69 10.24
C GLU A 101 -5.76 4.16 9.78
N GLY A 102 -6.10 5.12 10.66
CA GLY A 102 -5.95 6.55 10.38
C GLY A 102 -4.51 6.96 10.11
N LEU A 103 -3.57 6.44 10.91
CA LEU A 103 -2.14 6.64 10.67
C LEU A 103 -1.71 6.03 9.33
N THR A 104 -2.21 4.84 8.99
CA THR A 104 -1.93 4.18 7.71
C THR A 104 -2.38 5.02 6.52
N VAL A 105 -3.57 5.63 6.61
CA VAL A 105 -4.07 6.57 5.58
C VAL A 105 -3.14 7.77 5.41
N VAL A 106 -2.67 8.38 6.50
CA VAL A 106 -1.74 9.53 6.43
C VAL A 106 -0.39 9.13 5.84
N LEU A 107 0.14 7.98 6.28
CA LEU A 107 1.41 7.45 5.80
C LEU A 107 1.37 7.14 4.30
N TRP A 108 0.32 6.45 3.83
CA TRP A 108 0.16 6.16 2.41
C TRP A 108 -0.06 7.42 1.57
N LEU A 109 -0.79 8.42 2.10
CA LEU A 109 -0.93 9.73 1.44
C LEU A 109 0.43 10.39 1.19
N ALA A 110 1.24 10.50 2.24
CA ALA A 110 2.60 11.03 2.11
C ALA A 110 3.44 10.17 1.16
N GLY A 111 3.26 8.84 1.23
CA GLY A 111 3.99 7.85 0.45
C GLY A 111 3.88 8.05 -1.04
N TRP A 112 2.65 7.98 -1.54
CA TRP A 112 2.41 8.11 -2.96
C TRP A 112 2.65 9.54 -3.45
N ALA A 113 2.44 10.56 -2.60
CA ALA A 113 2.74 11.94 -2.96
C ALA A 113 4.23 12.19 -3.22
N VAL A 114 5.12 11.66 -2.36
CA VAL A 114 6.57 11.75 -2.58
C VAL A 114 7.00 10.92 -3.78
N LEU A 115 6.42 9.73 -3.99
CA LEU A 115 6.67 8.94 -5.20
C LEU A 115 6.22 9.67 -6.48
N ALA A 116 5.10 10.38 -6.44
CA ALA A 116 4.60 11.18 -7.57
C ALA A 116 5.52 12.38 -7.86
N HIS A 117 6.04 13.05 -6.82
CA HIS A 117 7.05 14.09 -6.96
C HIS A 117 8.33 13.55 -7.62
N ASN A 118 8.87 12.44 -7.11
CA ASN A 118 10.05 11.79 -7.67
C ASN A 118 9.82 11.35 -9.13
N ALA A 119 8.64 10.80 -9.44
CA ALA A 119 8.27 10.44 -10.81
C ALA A 119 8.26 11.65 -11.76
N SER A 120 7.78 12.80 -11.28
CA SER A 120 7.78 14.05 -12.06
C SER A 120 9.20 14.54 -12.37
N ASP A 121 10.08 14.53 -11.38
CA ASP A 121 11.47 14.97 -11.58
C ASP A 121 12.25 13.99 -12.46
N LEU A 122 12.03 12.70 -12.29
CA LEU A 122 12.60 11.67 -13.17
C LEU A 122 12.08 11.77 -14.60
N ALA A 123 10.82 12.15 -14.82
CA ALA A 123 10.28 12.35 -16.17
C ALA A 123 10.98 13.51 -16.91
N LYS A 124 11.44 14.55 -16.19
CA LYS A 124 12.27 15.61 -16.78
C LYS A 124 13.62 15.05 -17.22
N ALA A 125 14.27 14.22 -16.38
CA ALA A 125 15.52 13.55 -16.72
C ALA A 125 15.35 12.60 -17.92
N GLU A 126 14.25 11.86 -17.96
CA GLU A 126 13.90 10.96 -19.07
C GLU A 126 13.81 11.70 -20.40
N LYS A 127 13.27 12.92 -20.43
CA LYS A 127 13.19 13.73 -21.63
C LYS A 127 14.58 14.05 -22.21
N TYR A 128 15.56 14.36 -21.36
CA TYR A 128 16.95 14.57 -21.78
C TYR A 128 17.59 13.27 -22.30
N LEU A 129 17.34 12.14 -21.65
CA LEU A 129 17.78 10.81 -22.13
C LEU A 129 17.14 10.45 -23.48
N GLY A 130 15.87 10.83 -23.69
CA GLY A 130 15.15 10.66 -24.94
C GLY A 130 15.81 11.41 -26.11
N SER A 131 16.32 12.62 -25.87
CA SER A 131 17.07 13.37 -26.89
C SER A 131 18.37 12.65 -27.31
N TYR A 132 19.09 12.01 -26.38
CA TYR A 132 20.26 11.19 -26.72
C TYR A 132 19.88 9.92 -27.51
N SER A 133 18.67 9.39 -27.32
CA SER A 133 18.20 8.21 -28.08
C SER A 133 17.96 8.48 -29.57
N GLY A 134 17.86 9.74 -30.00
CA GLY A 134 17.89 10.11 -31.43
C GLY A 134 19.23 9.80 -32.11
N TYR A 135 20.32 9.69 -31.33
CA TYR A 135 21.63 9.19 -31.76
C TYR A 135 21.85 7.72 -31.37
N SER A 136 20.81 7.02 -30.90
CA SER A 136 20.97 5.68 -30.33
C SER A 136 21.62 4.71 -31.29
N ASP A 137 21.34 4.77 -32.59
CA ASP A 137 21.96 3.87 -33.57
C ASP A 137 23.51 3.91 -33.56
N TYR A 138 24.09 5.05 -33.18
CA TYR A 138 25.54 5.26 -33.07
C TYR A 138 26.12 4.94 -31.68
N LEU A 139 25.28 4.67 -30.68
CA LEU A 139 25.73 4.33 -29.33
C LEU A 139 26.14 2.85 -29.24
N PRO A 140 27.22 2.53 -28.51
CA PRO A 140 27.54 1.17 -28.10
C PRO A 140 26.38 0.45 -27.40
N ASN A 141 26.29 -0.86 -27.54
CA ASN A 141 25.17 -1.68 -27.04
C ASN A 141 25.06 -1.69 -25.51
N ASP A 142 26.18 -1.61 -24.82
CA ASP A 142 26.29 -1.45 -23.37
C ASP A 142 25.64 -0.13 -22.91
N VAL A 143 25.93 0.99 -23.57
CA VAL A 143 25.32 2.29 -23.25
C VAL A 143 23.80 2.27 -23.51
N LYS A 144 23.35 1.64 -24.59
CA LYS A 144 21.92 1.46 -24.89
C LYS A 144 21.20 0.67 -23.79
N SER A 145 21.83 -0.40 -23.32
CA SER A 145 21.30 -1.26 -22.27
C SER A 145 21.07 -0.47 -20.98
N GLU A 146 22.07 0.32 -20.56
CA GLU A 146 21.96 1.13 -19.34
C GLU A 146 20.86 2.20 -19.46
N ILE A 147 20.78 2.92 -20.58
CA ILE A 147 19.70 3.91 -20.81
C ILE A 147 18.31 3.25 -20.72
N ASN A 148 18.15 2.08 -21.34
CA ASN A 148 16.88 1.34 -21.29
C ASN A 148 16.56 0.85 -19.87
N LYS A 149 17.57 0.38 -19.12
CA LYS A 149 17.42 0.00 -17.71
C LYS A 149 16.91 1.20 -16.88
N THR A 150 17.53 2.37 -17.04
CA THR A 150 17.11 3.61 -16.36
C THR A 150 15.68 4.02 -16.72
N LYS A 151 15.29 3.98 -18.00
CA LYS A 151 13.90 4.30 -18.42
C LYS A 151 12.88 3.38 -17.75
N ARG A 152 13.14 2.07 -17.70
CA ARG A 152 12.26 1.10 -17.04
C ARG A 152 12.15 1.38 -15.54
N ALA A 153 13.25 1.76 -14.89
CA ALA A 153 13.23 2.15 -13.47
C ALA A 153 12.36 3.40 -13.25
N ILE A 154 12.45 4.40 -14.12
CA ILE A 154 11.59 5.60 -14.07
C ILE A 154 10.11 5.21 -14.19
N ASP A 155 9.77 4.32 -15.12
CA ASP A 155 8.41 3.82 -15.28
C ASP A 155 7.92 3.02 -14.07
N CYS A 156 8.80 2.27 -13.41
CA CYS A 156 8.48 1.61 -12.14
C CYS A 156 8.13 2.63 -11.04
N VAL A 157 8.82 3.76 -10.95
CA VAL A 157 8.49 4.83 -9.97
C VAL A 157 7.14 5.47 -10.29
N LYS A 158 6.85 5.76 -11.57
CA LYS A 158 5.53 6.27 -12.00
C LYS A 158 4.41 5.29 -11.66
N ALA A 159 4.60 4.00 -11.96
CA ALA A 159 3.65 2.95 -11.65
C ALA A 159 3.44 2.81 -10.14
N ALA A 160 4.52 2.83 -9.34
CA ALA A 160 4.45 2.79 -7.89
C ALA A 160 3.68 3.98 -7.30
N ALA A 161 3.84 5.18 -7.86
CA ALA A 161 3.06 6.35 -7.43
C ALA A 161 1.55 6.17 -7.71
N GLY A 162 1.18 5.69 -8.90
CA GLY A 162 -0.22 5.43 -9.25
C GLY A 162 -0.85 4.32 -8.41
N LEU A 163 -0.14 3.21 -8.22
CA LEU A 163 -0.59 2.10 -7.37
C LEU A 163 -0.65 2.51 -5.89
N GLY A 164 0.28 3.35 -5.42
CA GLY A 164 0.25 3.91 -4.07
C GLY A 164 -0.97 4.79 -3.81
N ALA A 165 -1.43 5.56 -4.81
CA ALA A 165 -2.68 6.31 -4.71
C ALA A 165 -3.90 5.38 -4.62
N LEU A 166 -3.91 4.28 -5.38
CA LEU A 166 -4.95 3.25 -5.28
C LEU A 166 -4.95 2.59 -3.89
N GLU A 167 -3.77 2.22 -3.38
CA GLU A 167 -3.60 1.64 -2.05
C GLU A 167 -4.13 2.57 -0.95
N TRP A 168 -3.79 3.85 -1.04
CA TRP A 168 -4.30 4.88 -0.15
C TRP A 168 -5.83 4.97 -0.16
N LEU A 169 -6.47 4.90 -1.34
CA LEU A 169 -7.93 4.88 -1.45
C LEU A 169 -8.54 3.64 -0.80
N LEU A 170 -7.91 2.47 -0.94
CA LEU A 170 -8.38 1.26 -0.26
C LEU A 170 -8.37 1.42 1.26
N PHE A 171 -7.31 2.03 1.82
CA PHE A 171 -7.25 2.32 3.25
C PHE A 171 -8.30 3.34 3.70
N ILE A 172 -8.63 4.33 2.87
CA ILE A 172 -9.75 5.24 3.16
C ILE A 172 -11.07 4.47 3.22
N VAL A 173 -11.31 3.60 2.23
CA VAL A 173 -12.53 2.79 2.18
C VAL A 173 -12.66 1.96 3.44
N THR A 174 -11.61 1.23 3.83
CA THR A 174 -11.65 0.41 5.05
C THR A 174 -11.82 1.25 6.32
N LEU A 175 -11.18 2.41 6.43
CA LEU A 175 -11.37 3.33 7.56
C LEU A 175 -12.80 3.85 7.67
N VAL A 176 -13.40 4.32 6.56
CA VAL A 176 -14.76 4.88 6.55
C VAL A 176 -15.79 3.82 6.91
N PHE A 177 -15.67 2.61 6.35
CA PHE A 177 -16.58 1.52 6.68
C PHE A 177 -16.41 1.04 8.13
N PHE A 178 -15.19 0.99 8.63
CA PHE A 178 -14.95 0.64 10.03
C PHE A 178 -15.52 1.70 10.97
N GLY A 179 -15.29 2.99 10.70
CA GLY A 179 -15.81 4.10 11.50
C GLY A 179 -17.34 4.17 11.53
N THR A 180 -17.99 3.99 10.38
CA THR A 180 -19.46 3.98 10.29
C THR A 180 -20.10 2.72 10.90
N SER A 181 -19.41 1.58 10.94
CA SER A 181 -19.94 0.37 11.59
C SER A 181 -20.18 0.55 13.09
N ASN A 182 -19.46 1.47 13.73
CA ASN A 182 -19.60 1.76 15.17
C ASN A 182 -20.85 2.61 15.49
N THR A 183 -21.35 3.42 14.55
CA THR A 183 -22.51 4.31 14.80
C THR A 183 -23.85 3.59 14.77
N TYR A 184 -23.90 2.34 14.28
CA TYR A 184 -25.14 1.54 14.17
C TYR A 184 -25.35 0.54 15.31
N ASN A 185 -24.45 0.51 16.29
CA ASN A 185 -24.62 -0.28 17.50
C ASN A 185 -24.50 0.64 18.73
N PRO A 186 -25.44 1.58 18.94
CA PRO A 186 -25.54 2.25 20.22
C PRO A 186 -25.89 1.19 21.26
N GLU A 187 -25.07 1.12 22.31
CA GLU A 187 -25.38 0.35 23.53
C GLU A 187 -26.78 0.68 24.07
#